data_AF-A0A132N246-F1
#
_entry.id   AF-A0A132N246-F1
#
_cell.length_a   1.000
_cell.length_b   1.000
_cell.length_c   1.000
_cell.angle_alpha   90.00
_cell.angle_beta   90.00
_cell.angle_gamma   90.00
#
_symmetry.space_group_name_H-M   'P 1'
#
loop_
_entity.id
_entity.type
_entity.pdbx_description
1 polymer ?
#
loop_
_entity_poly.entity_id
_entity_poly.type
_entity_poly.pdbx_seq_one_letter_code
_entity_poly.pdbx_strand_id
1 'polypeptide(L)'
;MSHPWTKRILTAAAVSLVVVAPALPAHAAPPRAAAWASAGTATIHPGVQMRTRGAQCTANFVFTNGTKVYLGYAAHCASTSAATATNGCQAGSLPLGIPVQITGATRPGRLAYSSWHTMRQRGERNGDACKYNDFALVQIDPADVDRVNPSVPRWGGPDGLNTVGIRSGEIVYSYGNSALRRGIALLNPKHGVSLGTVGNGWSHGVYTATPGIPGDSGSAFLDSRGRALGVLSTLMILPWPASNGVGDLAHQLAYARAHGGLGGVRLVPGTEPFRGR
;
A
#
# COMPACT_ATOMS: atom_id res chain seq x y z
N MET A 1 -13.50 103.28 -28.78
CA MET A 1 -12.16 102.85 -28.36
C MET A 1 -12.31 101.86 -27.21
N SER A 2 -11.90 100.60 -27.45
CA SER A 2 -11.51 99.50 -26.52
C SER A 2 -12.32 99.27 -25.21
N HIS A 3 -13.28 98.33 -25.20
CA HIS A 3 -13.20 96.89 -24.80
C HIS A 3 -13.01 96.59 -23.28
N PRO A 4 -14.06 96.11 -22.57
CA PRO A 4 -13.97 95.60 -21.20
C PRO A 4 -13.56 94.12 -21.12
N TRP A 5 -12.86 93.78 -20.04
CA TRP A 5 -12.26 92.47 -19.75
C TRP A 5 -13.29 91.39 -19.39
N THR A 6 -13.22 90.24 -20.08
CA THR A 6 -13.99 89.03 -19.78
C THR A 6 -13.26 88.17 -18.74
N LYS A 7 -13.86 87.97 -17.55
CA LYS A 7 -13.39 87.00 -16.56
C LYS A 7 -13.79 85.59 -17.01
N ARG A 8 -12.81 84.71 -17.24
CA ARG A 8 -13.02 83.27 -17.48
C ARG A 8 -13.17 82.55 -16.14
N ILE A 9 -14.30 81.86 -15.96
CA ILE A 9 -14.57 80.94 -14.85
C ILE A 9 -13.98 79.58 -15.24
N LEU A 10 -13.05 79.06 -14.43
CA LEU A 10 -12.53 77.70 -14.56
C LEU A 10 -13.33 76.77 -13.63
N THR A 11 -14.10 75.86 -14.22
CA THR A 11 -14.76 74.75 -13.52
C THR A 11 -13.74 73.63 -13.28
N ALA A 12 -13.44 73.33 -12.01
CA ALA A 12 -12.61 72.20 -11.62
C ALA A 12 -13.46 70.92 -11.60
N ALA A 13 -13.17 69.96 -12.48
CA ALA A 13 -13.77 68.63 -12.44
C ALA A 13 -13.05 67.78 -11.38
N ALA A 14 -13.79 67.34 -10.35
CA ALA A 14 -13.31 66.41 -9.36
C ALA A 14 -13.27 64.99 -9.94
N VAL A 15 -12.06 64.44 -10.12
CA VAL A 15 -11.85 63.04 -10.51
C VAL A 15 -11.75 62.20 -9.23
N SER A 16 -12.79 61.40 -8.95
CA SER A 16 -12.77 60.42 -7.85
C SER A 16 -11.90 59.22 -8.24
N LEU A 17 -10.75 59.07 -7.59
CA LEU A 17 -9.91 57.87 -7.69
C LEU A 17 -10.60 56.70 -6.94
N VAL A 18 -11.05 55.69 -7.68
CA VAL A 18 -11.45 54.40 -7.10
C VAL A 18 -10.19 53.59 -6.82
N VAL A 19 -9.85 53.40 -5.55
CA VAL A 19 -8.77 52.50 -5.12
C VAL A 19 -9.30 51.07 -5.15
N VAL A 20 -8.91 50.30 -6.16
CA VAL A 20 -9.15 48.85 -6.21
C VAL A 20 -8.09 48.15 -5.38
N ALA A 21 -8.47 47.61 -4.22
CA ALA A 21 -7.58 46.78 -3.42
C ALA A 21 -7.30 45.45 -4.15
N PRO A 22 -6.03 45.01 -4.27
CA PRO A 22 -5.73 43.72 -4.88
C PRO A 22 -6.25 42.59 -3.97
N ALA A 23 -7.14 41.75 -4.50
CA ALA A 23 -7.52 40.51 -3.84
C ALA A 23 -6.28 39.59 -3.77
N LEU A 24 -5.79 39.35 -2.55
CA LEU A 24 -4.72 38.38 -2.32
C LEU A 24 -5.20 36.99 -2.78
N PRO A 25 -4.41 36.23 -3.55
CA PRO A 25 -4.76 34.87 -3.88
C PRO A 25 -4.89 34.06 -2.59
N ALA A 26 -6.07 33.47 -2.38
CA ALA A 26 -6.30 32.50 -1.32
C ALA A 26 -5.30 31.34 -1.51
N HIS A 27 -4.29 31.27 -0.64
CA HIS A 27 -3.38 30.14 -0.62
C HIS A 27 -4.19 28.93 -0.16
N ALA A 28 -4.43 27.99 -1.07
CA ALA A 28 -5.01 26.72 -0.72
C ALA A 28 -4.14 26.08 0.37
N ALA A 29 -4.75 25.78 1.53
CA ALA A 29 -4.07 25.04 2.57
C ALA A 29 -3.53 23.73 1.98
N PRO A 30 -2.28 23.32 2.31
CA PRO A 30 -1.76 22.05 1.84
C PRO A 30 -2.71 20.92 2.27
N PRO A 31 -2.93 19.91 1.42
CA PRO A 31 -3.79 18.79 1.78
C PRO A 31 -3.31 18.19 3.09
N ARG A 32 -4.18 18.20 4.10
CA ARG A 32 -3.91 17.62 5.41
C ARG A 32 -3.54 16.16 5.17
N ALA A 33 -2.33 15.75 5.54
CA ALA A 33 -1.98 14.33 5.58
C ALA A 33 -3.11 13.60 6.32
N ALA A 34 -3.59 12.47 5.78
CA ALA A 34 -4.64 11.70 6.41
C ALA A 34 -4.28 11.50 7.89
N ALA A 35 -5.13 12.00 8.79
CA ALA A 35 -4.95 11.79 10.21
C ALA A 35 -5.28 10.32 10.46
N TRP A 36 -4.25 9.49 10.64
CA TRP A 36 -4.42 8.08 10.93
C TRP A 36 -5.14 7.89 12.27
N ALA A 37 -5.92 6.81 12.38
CA ALA A 37 -6.43 6.36 13.68
C ALA A 37 -5.27 6.10 14.64
N SER A 38 -5.51 6.15 15.95
CA SER A 38 -4.54 5.68 16.93
C SER A 38 -4.28 4.18 16.73
N ALA A 39 -3.03 3.73 16.90
CA ALA A 39 -2.68 2.33 16.67
C ALA A 39 -3.44 1.33 17.57
N GLY A 40 -3.82 1.77 18.78
CA GLY A 40 -4.57 0.95 19.73
C GLY A 40 -6.07 0.82 19.41
N THR A 41 -6.62 1.69 18.56
CA THR A 41 -8.07 1.72 18.25
C THR A 41 -8.38 1.56 16.78
N ALA A 42 -7.38 1.56 15.91
CA ALA A 42 -7.55 1.39 14.47
C ALA A 42 -8.17 0.03 14.16
N THR A 43 -9.24 0.03 13.36
CA THR A 43 -9.89 -1.21 12.92
C THR A 43 -9.35 -1.68 11.57
N ILE A 44 -8.64 -0.84 10.83
CA ILE A 44 -7.98 -1.17 9.58
C ILE A 44 -6.48 -0.96 9.74
N HIS A 45 -5.70 -2.02 9.58
CA HIS A 45 -4.25 -1.98 9.74
C HIS A 45 -3.60 -3.15 9.00
N PRO A 46 -2.26 -3.16 8.81
CA PRO A 46 -1.55 -4.36 8.42
C PRO A 46 -1.96 -5.58 9.24
N GLY A 47 -2.24 -6.71 8.59
CA GLY A 47 -2.69 -7.91 9.30
C GLY A 47 -4.21 -8.09 9.43
N VAL A 48 -5.04 -7.12 9.04
CA VAL A 48 -6.49 -7.41 8.95
C VAL A 48 -6.76 -8.41 7.85
N GLN A 49 -7.79 -9.22 8.03
CA GLN A 49 -8.21 -10.17 7.02
C GLN A 49 -8.93 -9.44 5.89
N MET A 50 -8.68 -9.90 4.67
CA MET A 50 -9.30 -9.42 3.45
C MET A 50 -9.88 -10.59 2.67
N ARG A 51 -11.03 -10.38 2.02
CA ARG A 51 -11.71 -11.43 1.26
C ARG A 51 -12.18 -10.95 -0.10
N THR A 52 -11.98 -11.80 -1.10
CA THR A 52 -12.47 -11.59 -2.46
C THR A 52 -13.00 -12.91 -3.01
N ARG A 53 -14.28 -12.99 -3.38
CA ARG A 53 -14.92 -14.20 -3.96
C ARG A 53 -14.55 -15.52 -3.26
N GLY A 54 -14.63 -15.55 -1.94
CA GLY A 54 -14.35 -16.75 -1.13
C GLY A 54 -12.88 -16.99 -0.81
N ALA A 55 -11.93 -16.32 -1.50
CA ALA A 55 -10.54 -16.28 -1.06
C ALA A 55 -10.43 -15.46 0.23
N GLN A 56 -9.59 -15.95 1.15
CA GLN A 56 -9.20 -15.23 2.36
C GLN A 56 -7.70 -15.01 2.34
N CYS A 57 -7.28 -13.81 2.71
CA CYS A 57 -5.90 -13.40 2.76
C CYS A 57 -5.72 -12.33 3.84
N THR A 58 -4.48 -11.93 4.08
CA THR A 58 -4.10 -10.95 5.09
C THR A 58 -3.55 -9.70 4.42
N ALA A 59 -3.93 -8.53 4.92
CA ALA A 59 -3.38 -7.25 4.48
C ALA A 59 -1.87 -7.12 4.79
N ASN A 60 -1.08 -6.59 3.86
CA ASN A 60 0.30 -6.16 4.16
C ASN A 60 0.32 -4.71 4.66
N PHE A 61 0.93 -3.78 3.93
CA PHE A 61 1.18 -2.42 4.37
C PHE A 61 0.14 -1.44 3.86
N VAL A 62 0.16 -0.22 4.39
CA VAL A 62 -0.62 0.91 3.89
C VAL A 62 0.19 1.68 2.85
N PHE A 63 -0.46 2.07 1.77
CA PHE A 63 0.13 2.85 0.69
C PHE A 63 -0.74 4.06 0.38
N THR A 64 -0.15 5.09 -0.22
CA THR A 64 -0.88 6.26 -0.70
C THR A 64 -0.22 6.83 -1.95
N ASN A 65 -1.00 7.45 -2.82
CA ASN A 65 -0.49 8.29 -3.90
C ASN A 65 -0.67 9.80 -3.62
N GLY A 66 -1.01 10.17 -2.38
CA GLY A 66 -1.30 11.53 -1.95
C GLY A 66 -2.78 11.91 -2.01
N THR A 67 -3.60 11.23 -2.81
CA THR A 67 -5.05 11.49 -2.92
C THR A 67 -5.90 10.32 -2.44
N LYS A 68 -5.38 9.10 -2.55
CA LYS A 68 -6.05 7.85 -2.17
C LYS A 68 -5.18 7.06 -1.19
N VAL A 69 -5.85 6.29 -0.34
CA VAL A 69 -5.22 5.33 0.58
C VAL A 69 -5.52 3.93 0.09
N TYR A 70 -4.51 3.07 0.14
CA TYR A 70 -4.58 1.69 -0.29
C TYR A 70 -4.09 0.77 0.82
N LEU A 71 -4.69 -0.40 0.90
CA LEU A 71 -4.21 -1.51 1.69
C LEU A 71 -3.60 -2.54 0.74
N GLY A 72 -2.36 -2.94 1.00
CA GLY A 72 -1.70 -3.91 0.16
C GLY A 72 -2.19 -5.34 0.40
N TYR A 73 -2.14 -6.11 -0.67
CA TYR A 73 -2.72 -7.44 -0.79
C TYR A 73 -1.79 -8.32 -1.63
N ALA A 74 -2.02 -9.64 -1.67
CA ALA A 74 -1.38 -10.50 -2.68
C ALA A 74 -2.28 -10.60 -3.92
N ALA A 75 -1.68 -10.60 -5.12
CA ALA A 75 -2.42 -10.60 -6.37
C ALA A 75 -3.22 -11.90 -6.56
N HIS A 76 -2.67 -13.04 -6.14
CA HIS A 76 -3.35 -14.33 -6.23
C HIS A 76 -4.63 -14.39 -5.39
N CYS A 77 -4.76 -13.55 -4.37
CA CYS A 77 -5.97 -13.45 -3.55
C CYS A 77 -7.15 -12.82 -4.30
N ALA A 78 -6.89 -12.23 -5.47
CA ALA A 78 -7.89 -11.77 -6.42
C ALA A 78 -7.73 -12.49 -7.77
N SER A 79 -7.39 -13.78 -7.75
CA SER A 79 -7.23 -14.64 -8.93
C SER A 79 -8.54 -15.30 -9.36
N THR A 80 -8.61 -15.71 -10.63
CA THR A 80 -9.63 -16.66 -11.14
C THR A 80 -9.06 -18.05 -11.38
N SER A 81 -7.75 -18.23 -11.23
CA SER A 81 -7.07 -19.52 -11.36
C SER A 81 -7.08 -20.31 -10.06
N ALA A 82 -6.71 -21.60 -10.15
CA ALA A 82 -6.56 -22.47 -8.99
C ALA A 82 -5.56 -21.88 -7.97
N ALA A 83 -5.72 -22.24 -6.70
CA ALA A 83 -4.84 -21.78 -5.61
C ALA A 83 -3.37 -22.21 -5.77
N THR A 84 -3.09 -23.20 -6.64
CA THR A 84 -1.74 -23.67 -6.97
C THR A 84 -1.08 -22.88 -8.10
N ALA A 85 -1.80 -21.95 -8.74
CA ALA A 85 -1.21 -21.09 -9.76
C ALA A 85 -0.23 -20.11 -9.10
N THR A 86 1.02 -20.12 -9.58
CA THR A 86 2.11 -19.28 -9.03
C THR A 86 2.72 -18.35 -10.07
N ASN A 87 2.45 -18.57 -11.37
CA ASN A 87 2.94 -17.72 -12.44
C ASN A 87 1.91 -16.62 -12.77
N GLY A 88 2.19 -15.39 -12.36
CA GLY A 88 1.32 -14.24 -12.57
C GLY A 88 1.18 -13.77 -14.02
N CYS A 89 2.07 -14.20 -14.91
CA CYS A 89 1.96 -13.94 -16.35
C CYS A 89 1.00 -14.90 -17.06
N GLN A 90 0.67 -16.03 -16.43
CA GLN A 90 -0.24 -17.05 -16.98
C GLN A 90 -1.57 -17.08 -16.24
N ALA A 91 -1.54 -16.89 -14.92
CA ALA A 91 -2.71 -16.98 -14.06
C ALA A 91 -3.76 -15.89 -14.37
N GLY A 92 -5.03 -16.26 -14.32
CA GLY A 92 -6.14 -15.32 -14.46
C GLY A 92 -6.27 -14.41 -13.23
N SER A 93 -6.66 -13.16 -13.46
CA SER A 93 -6.94 -12.19 -12.40
C SER A 93 -8.38 -11.73 -12.51
N LEU A 94 -9.01 -11.48 -11.36
CA LEU A 94 -10.26 -10.74 -11.30
C LEU A 94 -10.06 -9.33 -11.87
N PRO A 95 -11.12 -8.70 -12.41
CA PRO A 95 -11.04 -7.36 -12.94
C PRO A 95 -10.75 -6.35 -11.82
N LEU A 96 -10.08 -5.25 -12.17
CA LEU A 96 -9.96 -4.08 -11.30
C LEU A 96 -11.36 -3.53 -10.97
N GLY A 97 -11.48 -2.86 -9.82
CA GLY A 97 -12.75 -2.33 -9.30
C GLY A 97 -13.63 -3.35 -8.59
N ILE A 98 -13.25 -4.64 -8.58
CA ILE A 98 -14.01 -5.65 -7.84
C ILE A 98 -14.00 -5.35 -6.34
N PRO A 99 -15.13 -5.52 -5.61
CA PRO A 99 -15.16 -5.33 -4.17
C PRO A 99 -14.23 -6.31 -3.45
N VAL A 100 -13.49 -5.81 -2.47
CA VAL A 100 -12.71 -6.60 -1.52
C VAL A 100 -13.22 -6.27 -0.11
N GLN A 101 -13.70 -7.28 0.61
CA GLN A 101 -14.10 -7.10 2.00
C GLN A 101 -12.83 -6.91 2.84
N ILE A 102 -12.82 -5.90 3.70
CA ILE A 102 -11.72 -5.60 4.62
C ILE A 102 -12.31 -5.71 6.04
N THR A 103 -11.79 -6.62 6.86
CA THR A 103 -12.21 -6.69 8.26
C THR A 103 -11.95 -5.36 8.95
N GLY A 104 -12.96 -4.84 9.66
CA GLY A 104 -12.90 -3.55 10.36
C GLY A 104 -13.30 -2.33 9.52
N ALA A 105 -13.55 -2.51 8.21
CA ALA A 105 -14.14 -1.47 7.36
C ALA A 105 -15.68 -1.54 7.36
N THR A 106 -16.33 -0.40 7.13
CA THR A 106 -17.80 -0.34 6.93
C THR A 106 -18.21 -0.56 5.48
N ARG A 107 -17.33 -0.27 4.54
CA ARG A 107 -17.55 -0.48 3.11
C ARG A 107 -16.46 -1.38 2.54
N PRO A 108 -16.77 -2.17 1.49
CA PRO A 108 -15.72 -2.92 0.81
C PRO A 108 -14.74 -1.94 0.14
N GLY A 109 -13.45 -2.26 0.21
CA GLY A 109 -12.45 -1.64 -0.64
C GLY A 109 -12.63 -2.08 -2.10
N ARG A 110 -11.83 -1.52 -2.99
CA ARG A 110 -11.85 -1.82 -4.43
C ARG A 110 -10.47 -2.22 -4.91
N LEU A 111 -10.34 -3.36 -5.59
CA LEU A 111 -9.07 -3.76 -6.20
C LEU A 111 -8.62 -2.69 -7.20
N ALA A 112 -7.61 -1.90 -6.85
CA ALA A 112 -7.12 -0.80 -7.66
C ALA A 112 -5.95 -1.22 -8.55
N TYR A 113 -5.22 -2.25 -8.14
CA TYR A 113 -4.08 -2.79 -8.86
C TYR A 113 -3.87 -4.27 -8.55
N SER A 114 -3.41 -5.01 -9.56
CA SER A 114 -3.00 -6.41 -9.46
C SER A 114 -1.81 -6.61 -10.41
N SER A 115 -0.68 -7.07 -9.89
CA SER A 115 0.51 -7.37 -10.69
C SER A 115 0.21 -8.41 -11.76
N TRP A 116 -0.59 -9.43 -11.46
CA TRP A 116 -0.97 -10.48 -12.42
C TRP A 116 -1.82 -9.93 -13.56
N HIS A 117 -2.76 -9.04 -13.24
CA HIS A 117 -3.55 -8.34 -14.25
C HIS A 117 -2.65 -7.49 -15.16
N THR A 118 -1.77 -6.68 -14.56
CA THR A 118 -0.85 -5.80 -15.30
C THR A 118 0.14 -6.61 -16.15
N MET A 119 0.80 -7.63 -15.58
CA MET A 119 1.74 -8.48 -16.31
C MET A 119 1.09 -9.13 -17.53
N ARG A 120 -0.13 -9.65 -17.39
CA ARG A 120 -0.88 -10.23 -18.53
C ARG A 120 -1.23 -9.19 -19.59
N GLN A 121 -1.76 -8.04 -19.21
CA GLN A 121 -2.07 -6.97 -20.16
C GLN A 121 -0.85 -6.51 -20.95
N ARG A 122 0.32 -6.54 -20.31
CA ARG A 122 1.58 -6.11 -20.92
C ARG A 122 2.32 -7.21 -21.67
N GLY A 123 1.87 -8.46 -21.57
CA GLY A 123 2.63 -9.60 -22.10
C GLY A 123 4.02 -9.70 -21.48
N GLU A 124 4.12 -9.52 -20.16
CA GLU A 124 5.37 -9.62 -19.40
C GLU A 124 6.12 -10.93 -19.69
N ARG A 125 7.44 -10.83 -19.86
CA ARG A 125 8.32 -11.96 -20.24
C ARG A 125 9.45 -12.19 -19.25
N ASN A 126 9.68 -11.29 -18.30
CA ASN A 126 10.68 -11.51 -17.27
C ASN A 126 10.24 -12.67 -16.36
N GLY A 127 11.00 -13.77 -16.39
CA GLY A 127 10.67 -14.99 -15.67
C GLY A 127 10.55 -14.81 -14.15
N ASP A 128 11.40 -13.96 -13.55
CA ASP A 128 11.35 -13.70 -12.10
C ASP A 128 10.15 -12.83 -11.72
N ALA A 129 9.86 -11.79 -12.50
CA ALA A 129 8.64 -11.00 -12.31
C ALA A 129 7.40 -11.90 -12.44
N CYS A 130 7.32 -12.73 -13.48
CA CYS A 130 6.23 -13.67 -13.67
C CYS A 130 6.07 -14.64 -12.49
N LYS A 131 7.19 -15.08 -11.89
CA LYS A 131 7.18 -16.07 -10.82
C LYS A 131 6.94 -15.50 -9.42
N TYR A 132 7.33 -14.25 -9.18
CA TYR A 132 7.42 -13.70 -7.82
C TYR A 132 6.69 -12.36 -7.62
N ASN A 133 6.23 -11.70 -8.69
CA ASN A 133 5.44 -10.48 -8.57
C ASN A 133 3.97 -10.81 -8.29
N ASP A 134 3.63 -10.88 -7.01
CA ASP A 134 2.31 -11.26 -6.51
C ASP A 134 1.75 -10.16 -5.60
N PHE A 135 1.66 -8.95 -6.14
CA PHE A 135 1.32 -7.76 -5.40
C PHE A 135 0.05 -7.11 -5.93
N ALA A 136 -0.83 -6.73 -5.01
CA ALA A 136 -2.05 -6.02 -5.33
C ALA A 136 -2.26 -4.87 -4.35
N LEU A 137 -3.03 -3.87 -4.77
CA LEU A 137 -3.46 -2.76 -3.93
C LEU A 137 -4.97 -2.65 -3.98
N VAL A 138 -5.57 -2.56 -2.81
CA VAL A 138 -7.01 -2.34 -2.64
C VAL A 138 -7.20 -0.91 -2.16
N GLN A 139 -7.87 -0.09 -2.96
CA GLN A 139 -8.25 1.26 -2.55
C GLN A 139 -9.27 1.14 -1.41
N ILE A 140 -8.97 1.80 -0.29
CA ILE A 140 -9.88 1.90 0.85
C ILE A 140 -10.98 2.91 0.49
N ASP A 141 -12.22 2.62 0.90
CA ASP A 141 -13.31 3.57 0.75
C ASP A 141 -13.00 4.86 1.54
N PRO A 142 -13.18 6.06 0.97
CA PRO A 142 -12.87 7.31 1.66
C PRO A 142 -13.49 7.44 3.06
N ALA A 143 -14.67 6.85 3.27
CA ALA A 143 -15.36 6.89 4.56
C ALA A 143 -14.79 5.93 5.62
N ASP A 144 -13.75 5.16 5.28
CA ASP A 144 -13.03 4.25 6.16
C ASP A 144 -11.57 4.66 6.39
N VAL A 145 -11.10 5.76 5.77
CA VAL A 145 -9.68 6.20 5.86
C VAL A 145 -9.29 6.62 7.28
N ASP A 146 -10.21 7.22 8.04
CA ASP A 146 -10.01 7.63 9.43
C ASP A 146 -9.89 6.45 10.41
N ARG A 147 -10.12 5.22 9.95
CA ARG A 147 -9.96 3.97 10.72
C ARG A 147 -8.62 3.29 10.49
N VAL A 148 -7.82 3.83 9.59
CA VAL A 148 -6.57 3.24 9.15
C VAL A 148 -5.44 3.62 10.09
N ASN A 149 -4.62 2.65 10.46
CA ASN A 149 -3.28 2.88 10.99
C ASN A 149 -2.24 2.07 10.21
N PRO A 150 -1.13 2.68 9.75
CA PRO A 150 -0.10 2.00 8.96
C PRO A 150 0.82 1.08 9.78
N SER A 151 0.72 1.09 11.11
CA SER A 151 1.60 0.32 11.99
C SER A 151 1.26 -1.16 11.99
N VAL A 152 2.26 -2.03 11.89
CA VAL A 152 2.04 -3.48 12.03
C VAL A 152 1.74 -3.82 13.49
N PRO A 153 0.61 -4.47 13.84
CA PRO A 153 0.33 -4.81 15.22
C PRO A 153 1.43 -5.69 15.81
N ARG A 154 1.68 -5.55 17.12
CA ARG A 154 2.84 -6.11 17.86
C ARG A 154 4.20 -5.54 17.47
N TRP A 155 4.46 -5.25 16.19
CA TRP A 155 5.80 -4.91 15.70
C TRP A 155 6.05 -3.41 15.51
N GLY A 156 5.02 -2.58 15.30
CA GLY A 156 5.21 -1.20 14.82
C GLY A 156 5.70 -1.18 13.37
N GLY A 157 6.25 -0.04 12.92
CA GLY A 157 6.75 0.13 11.56
C GLY A 157 5.67 -0.05 10.48
N PRO A 158 6.02 -0.03 9.18
CA PRO A 158 7.39 -0.03 8.68
C PRO A 158 8.05 1.34 8.82
N ASP A 159 9.35 1.36 9.12
CA ASP A 159 10.14 2.59 9.23
C ASP A 159 10.73 3.02 7.88
N GLY A 160 10.55 2.19 6.85
CA GLY A 160 11.01 2.42 5.49
C GLY A 160 10.81 1.19 4.62
N LEU A 161 11.26 1.27 3.37
CA LEU A 161 11.29 0.14 2.44
C LEU A 161 12.67 -0.50 2.46
N ASN A 162 12.73 -1.84 2.50
CA ASN A 162 13.98 -2.54 2.24
C ASN A 162 14.21 -2.57 0.73
N THR A 163 15.32 -1.98 0.27
CA THR A 163 15.71 -1.93 -1.15
C THR A 163 16.99 -2.71 -1.46
N VAL A 164 17.55 -3.39 -0.45
CA VAL A 164 18.86 -4.07 -0.52
C VAL A 164 18.74 -5.59 -0.40
N GLY A 165 17.53 -6.10 -0.22
CA GLY A 165 17.25 -7.51 0.06
C GLY A 165 17.58 -7.91 1.49
N ILE A 166 17.68 -9.21 1.71
CA ILE A 166 17.95 -9.84 3.01
C ILE A 166 18.85 -11.04 2.83
N ARG A 167 19.76 -11.26 3.77
CA ARG A 167 20.70 -12.38 3.77
C ARG A 167 20.12 -13.57 4.52
N SER A 168 20.58 -14.76 4.16
CA SER A 168 20.25 -15.98 4.90
C SER A 168 20.67 -15.85 6.37
N GLY A 169 19.79 -16.28 7.28
CA GLY A 169 19.97 -16.18 8.73
C GLY A 169 19.53 -14.85 9.35
N GLU A 170 19.27 -13.79 8.57
CA GLU A 170 18.76 -12.54 9.13
C GLU A 170 17.31 -12.69 9.61
N ILE A 171 16.98 -12.00 10.71
CA ILE A 171 15.66 -12.08 11.35
C ILE A 171 14.60 -11.39 10.49
N VAL A 172 13.41 -12.00 10.46
CA VAL A 172 12.20 -11.45 9.85
C VAL A 172 11.03 -11.47 10.84
N TYR A 173 10.16 -10.48 10.71
CA TYR A 173 8.91 -10.38 11.46
C TYR A 173 7.73 -10.33 10.51
N SER A 174 6.61 -10.92 10.90
CA SER A 174 5.39 -10.90 10.10
C SER A 174 4.16 -10.85 11.00
N TYR A 175 3.03 -10.49 10.40
CA TYR A 175 1.73 -10.55 11.06
C TYR A 175 0.72 -11.16 10.09
N GLY A 176 0.27 -12.39 10.37
CA GLY A 176 -0.66 -13.15 9.55
C GLY A 176 -1.99 -13.39 10.25
N ASN A 177 -3.10 -13.42 9.52
CA ASN A 177 -4.44 -13.54 10.08
C ASN A 177 -5.34 -14.49 9.27
N SER A 178 -4.84 -15.70 9.05
CA SER A 178 -5.64 -16.79 8.49
C SER A 178 -6.84 -17.14 9.38
N ALA A 179 -8.03 -17.27 8.79
CA ALA A 179 -9.22 -17.76 9.50
C ALA A 179 -9.04 -19.20 10.01
N LEU A 180 -8.11 -19.97 9.44
CA LEU A 180 -7.78 -21.33 9.90
C LEU A 180 -7.12 -21.33 11.30
N ARG A 181 -6.61 -20.18 11.75
CA ARG A 181 -6.09 -20.00 13.12
C ARG A 181 -7.18 -19.69 14.14
N ARG A 182 -8.46 -19.77 13.75
CA ARG A 182 -9.65 -19.65 14.61
C ARG A 182 -9.69 -18.38 15.46
N GLY A 183 -9.08 -17.29 14.99
CA GLY A 183 -9.04 -16.00 15.69
C GLY A 183 -8.11 -15.95 16.91
N ILE A 184 -7.20 -16.92 17.08
CA ILE A 184 -6.26 -16.92 18.20
C ILE A 184 -5.18 -15.85 17.96
N ALA A 185 -5.33 -14.68 18.58
CA ALA A 185 -4.46 -13.52 18.38
C ALA A 185 -2.97 -13.79 18.64
N LEU A 186 -2.65 -14.72 19.55
CA LEU A 186 -1.26 -15.13 19.84
C LEU A 186 -0.55 -15.77 18.65
N LEU A 187 -1.28 -16.27 17.65
CA LEU A 187 -0.72 -16.91 16.46
C LEU A 187 -0.50 -15.92 15.30
N ASN A 188 -0.93 -14.66 15.45
CA ASN A 188 -0.85 -13.69 14.37
C ASN A 188 0.56 -13.11 14.21
N PRO A 189 1.23 -12.63 15.27
CA PRO A 189 2.62 -12.19 15.17
C PRO A 189 3.52 -13.40 14.93
N LYS A 190 4.39 -13.29 13.93
CA LYS A 190 5.38 -14.30 13.58
C LYS A 190 6.76 -13.70 13.62
N HIS A 191 7.72 -14.51 14.05
CA HIS A 191 9.14 -14.23 13.93
C HIS A 191 9.80 -15.43 13.23
N GLY A 192 10.94 -15.17 12.60
CA GLY A 192 11.62 -16.17 11.80
C GLY A 192 12.97 -15.71 11.31
N VAL A 193 13.53 -16.50 10.39
CA VAL A 193 14.78 -16.21 9.69
C VAL A 193 14.54 -16.21 8.19
N SER A 194 15.32 -15.42 7.48
CA SER A 194 15.41 -15.50 6.03
C SER A 194 16.30 -16.67 5.59
N LEU A 195 15.97 -17.25 4.45
CA LEU A 195 16.79 -18.17 3.67
C LEU A 195 17.61 -17.45 2.60
N GLY A 196 17.55 -16.12 2.58
CA GLY A 196 18.17 -15.26 1.59
C GLY A 196 17.23 -14.84 0.45
N THR A 197 17.70 -13.86 -0.31
CA THR A 197 17.08 -13.37 -1.54
C THR A 197 17.36 -14.29 -2.73
N VAL A 198 16.34 -14.55 -3.54
CA VAL A 198 16.37 -15.38 -4.75
C VAL A 198 15.68 -14.67 -5.92
N GLY A 199 15.73 -15.27 -7.11
CA GLY A 199 15.01 -14.76 -8.29
C GLY A 199 15.45 -13.36 -8.67
N ASN A 200 16.76 -13.10 -8.68
CA ASN A 200 17.33 -11.80 -9.01
C ASN A 200 16.75 -10.62 -8.19
N GLY A 201 16.47 -10.85 -6.91
CA GLY A 201 15.94 -9.80 -6.02
C GLY A 201 14.43 -9.84 -5.82
N TRP A 202 13.69 -10.63 -6.59
CA TRP A 202 12.22 -10.60 -6.57
C TRP A 202 11.57 -11.35 -5.42
N SER A 203 12.29 -12.22 -4.71
CA SER A 203 11.72 -12.96 -3.59
C SER A 203 12.74 -13.29 -2.51
N HIS A 204 12.23 -13.48 -1.30
CA HIS A 204 12.96 -13.89 -0.11
C HIS A 204 12.36 -15.19 0.40
N GLY A 205 13.20 -16.19 0.63
CA GLY A 205 12.79 -17.37 1.38
C GLY A 205 12.75 -17.06 2.87
N VAL A 206 11.79 -17.62 3.59
CA VAL A 206 11.70 -17.47 5.05
C VAL A 206 11.28 -18.76 5.73
N TYR A 207 11.76 -18.95 6.96
CA TYR A 207 11.22 -19.88 7.94
C TYR A 207 10.70 -19.09 9.13
N THR A 208 9.41 -19.24 9.44
CA THR A 208 8.79 -18.65 10.63
C THR A 208 8.42 -19.74 11.62
N ALA A 209 8.46 -19.40 12.92
CA ALA A 209 8.17 -20.35 14.01
C ALA A 209 6.83 -21.06 13.84
N THR A 210 5.83 -20.37 13.27
CA THR A 210 4.69 -21.04 12.62
C THR A 210 4.69 -20.68 11.14
N PRO A 211 4.69 -21.66 10.22
CA PRO A 211 4.72 -21.37 8.78
C PRO A 211 3.47 -20.58 8.36
N GLY A 212 3.58 -19.90 7.22
CA GLY A 212 2.42 -19.40 6.48
C GLY A 212 1.49 -20.55 6.12
N ILE A 213 0.18 -20.32 6.25
CA ILE A 213 -0.87 -21.25 5.83
C ILE A 213 -1.90 -20.50 4.95
N PRO A 214 -2.82 -21.19 4.25
CA PRO A 214 -3.86 -20.50 3.49
C PRO A 214 -4.60 -19.47 4.35
N GLY A 215 -4.78 -18.25 3.84
CA GLY A 215 -5.28 -17.11 4.62
C GLY A 215 -4.19 -16.15 5.12
N ASP A 216 -2.95 -16.62 5.33
CA ASP A 216 -1.83 -15.74 5.67
C ASP A 216 -1.26 -15.05 4.42
N SER A 217 -1.53 -15.56 3.21
CA SER A 217 -1.18 -14.92 1.94
C SER A 217 -1.45 -13.41 1.96
N GLY A 218 -0.50 -12.62 1.50
CA GLY A 218 -0.55 -11.16 1.56
C GLY A 218 0.03 -10.55 2.83
N SER A 219 0.36 -11.33 3.88
CA SER A 219 0.93 -10.81 5.13
C SER A 219 2.18 -9.96 4.90
N ALA A 220 2.29 -8.88 5.67
CA ALA A 220 3.49 -8.04 5.73
C ALA A 220 4.68 -8.83 6.30
N PHE A 221 5.85 -8.64 5.71
CA PHE A 221 7.15 -9.04 6.27
C PHE A 221 8.03 -7.82 6.48
N LEU A 222 8.62 -7.71 7.66
CA LEU A 222 9.58 -6.69 8.07
C LEU A 222 10.95 -7.35 8.29
N ASP A 223 12.03 -6.62 8.01
CA ASP A 223 13.38 -7.03 8.42
C ASP A 223 13.68 -6.64 9.88
N SER A 224 14.87 -6.98 10.36
CA SER A 224 15.33 -6.69 11.72
C SER A 224 15.46 -5.21 12.07
N ARG A 225 15.36 -4.32 11.09
CA ARG A 225 15.37 -2.86 11.27
C ARG A 225 14.00 -2.23 11.09
N GLY A 226 12.94 -3.04 11.00
CA GLY A 226 11.57 -2.55 10.79
C GLY A 226 11.30 -2.03 9.39
N ARG A 227 12.15 -2.34 8.40
CA ARG A 227 11.88 -1.97 7.01
C ARG A 227 10.96 -2.99 6.37
N ALA A 228 10.01 -2.54 5.57
CA ALA A 228 9.12 -3.39 4.79
C ALA A 228 9.95 -4.21 3.79
N LEU A 229 10.04 -5.51 4.05
CA LEU A 229 10.79 -6.47 3.26
C LEU A 229 9.95 -7.00 2.09
N GLY A 230 8.70 -7.37 2.37
CA GLY A 230 7.93 -8.07 1.36
C GLY A 230 6.54 -8.50 1.76
N VAL A 231 5.91 -9.22 0.83
CA VAL A 231 4.53 -9.71 0.90
C VAL A 231 4.54 -11.23 0.80
N LEU A 232 3.89 -11.91 1.73
CA LEU A 232 3.76 -13.37 1.68
C LEU A 232 3.01 -13.82 0.41
N SER A 233 3.67 -14.52 -0.50
CA SER A 233 3.14 -14.91 -1.81
C SER A 233 2.86 -16.40 -1.91
N THR A 234 3.80 -17.27 -1.52
CA THR A 234 3.68 -18.71 -1.71
C THR A 234 3.84 -19.52 -0.43
N LEU A 235 3.10 -20.62 -0.38
CA LEU A 235 3.31 -21.69 0.59
C LEU A 235 4.33 -22.65 0.00
N MET A 236 5.44 -22.89 0.70
CA MET A 236 6.55 -23.77 0.29
C MET A 236 7.36 -23.29 -0.92
N ILE A 237 8.56 -22.75 -0.67
CA ILE A 237 9.58 -22.61 -1.73
C ILE A 237 10.31 -23.94 -1.85
N LEU A 238 10.17 -24.63 -2.98
CA LEU A 238 11.06 -25.76 -3.29
C LEU A 238 12.52 -25.28 -3.42
N PRO A 239 13.51 -26.05 -2.93
CA PRO A 239 13.40 -27.40 -2.34
C PRO A 239 13.17 -27.41 -0.82
N TRP A 240 12.93 -26.27 -0.17
CA TRP A 240 12.92 -26.11 1.29
C TRP A 240 11.53 -26.39 1.89
N PRO A 241 11.29 -27.56 2.51
CA PRO A 241 9.97 -27.91 3.03
C PRO A 241 9.55 -26.96 4.15
N ALA A 242 8.27 -26.62 4.23
CA ALA A 242 7.68 -25.71 5.23
C ALA A 242 8.20 -24.26 5.21
N SER A 243 9.02 -23.89 4.23
CA SER A 243 9.40 -22.49 4.00
C SER A 243 8.24 -21.70 3.37
N ASN A 244 8.36 -20.38 3.32
CA ASN A 244 7.45 -19.56 2.54
C ASN A 244 8.19 -18.61 1.59
N GLY A 245 7.52 -18.26 0.50
CA GLY A 245 7.94 -17.23 -0.43
C GLY A 245 7.37 -15.88 -0.08
N VAL A 246 8.27 -14.92 0.12
CA VAL A 246 7.93 -13.52 0.31
C VAL A 246 8.37 -12.79 -0.94
N GLY A 247 7.45 -12.17 -1.67
CA GLY A 247 7.81 -11.33 -2.81
C GLY A 247 8.42 -10.02 -2.32
N ASP A 248 9.48 -9.57 -2.98
CA ASP A 248 10.22 -8.37 -2.59
C ASP A 248 9.39 -7.10 -2.85
N LEU A 249 9.09 -6.36 -1.78
CA LEU A 249 8.19 -5.22 -1.89
C LEU A 249 8.80 -4.09 -2.72
N ALA A 250 10.12 -3.93 -2.73
CA ALA A 250 10.74 -2.86 -3.52
C ALA A 250 10.58 -3.10 -5.03
N HIS A 251 10.84 -4.31 -5.50
CA HIS A 251 10.62 -4.69 -6.90
C HIS A 251 9.13 -4.63 -7.26
N GLN A 252 8.26 -5.18 -6.41
CA GLN A 252 6.81 -5.19 -6.63
C GLN A 252 6.22 -3.78 -6.69
N LEU A 253 6.60 -2.90 -5.76
CA LEU A 253 6.12 -1.51 -5.73
C LEU A 253 6.71 -0.69 -6.88
N ALA A 254 7.98 -0.93 -7.26
CA ALA A 254 8.56 -0.30 -8.45
C ALA A 254 7.80 -0.69 -9.73
N TYR A 255 7.45 -1.98 -9.87
CA TYR A 255 6.64 -2.45 -10.99
C TYR A 255 5.23 -1.81 -11.00
N ALA A 256 4.59 -1.72 -9.83
CA ALA A 256 3.29 -1.06 -9.70
C ALA A 256 3.35 0.44 -10.05
N ARG A 257 4.42 1.13 -9.68
CA ARG A 257 4.64 2.54 -10.06
C ARG A 257 4.85 2.71 -11.56
N ALA A 258 5.65 1.84 -12.17
CA ALA A 258 5.99 1.93 -13.58
C ALA A 258 4.80 1.57 -14.50
N HIS A 259 3.92 0.66 -14.05
CA HIS A 259 2.95 0.02 -14.95
C HIS A 259 1.51 0.00 -14.44
N GLY A 260 1.25 0.38 -13.19
CA GLY A 260 -0.06 0.24 -12.56
C GLY A 260 -0.99 1.44 -12.70
N GLY A 261 -0.52 2.58 -13.22
CA GLY A 261 -1.35 3.78 -13.40
C GLY A 261 -1.87 4.41 -12.09
N LEU A 262 -1.20 4.15 -10.96
CA LEU A 262 -1.66 4.58 -9.62
C LEU A 262 -1.18 5.97 -9.20
N GLY A 263 -0.51 6.71 -10.09
CA GLY A 263 0.25 7.90 -9.70
C GLY A 263 1.47 7.53 -8.83
N GLY A 264 2.06 8.51 -8.15
CA GLY A 264 3.24 8.35 -7.28
C GLY A 264 2.98 7.53 -6.00
N VAL A 265 2.34 6.37 -6.11
CA VAL A 265 2.02 5.47 -5.01
C VAL A 265 3.26 5.16 -4.20
N ARG A 266 3.18 5.22 -2.87
CA ARG A 266 4.31 4.99 -1.97
C ARG A 266 3.84 4.32 -0.69
N LEU A 267 4.76 3.60 -0.07
CA LEU A 267 4.60 3.05 1.27
C LEU A 267 4.35 4.19 2.27
N VAL A 268 3.42 3.99 3.19
CA VAL A 268 3.18 4.86 4.33
C VAL A 268 3.97 4.30 5.52
N PRO A 269 4.86 5.10 6.15
CA PRO A 269 5.53 4.68 7.38
C PRO A 269 4.55 4.42 8.53
N GLY A 270 4.91 3.52 9.44
CA GLY A 270 4.17 3.28 10.68
C GLY A 270 4.06 4.54 11.54
N THR A 271 2.99 4.66 12.33
CA THR A 271 2.88 5.71 13.37
C THR A 271 3.52 5.28 14.69
N GLU A 272 3.70 3.97 14.88
CA GLU A 272 4.38 3.38 16.01
C GLU A 272 5.80 2.97 15.60
N PRO A 273 6.83 3.27 16.42
CA PRO A 273 8.19 2.85 16.13
C PRO A 273 8.28 1.32 16.09
N PHE A 274 9.20 0.80 15.27
CA PHE A 274 9.46 -0.62 15.22
C PHE A 274 10.00 -1.17 16.57
N ARG A 275 9.51 -2.35 16.97
CA ARG A 275 9.74 -3.00 18.26
C ARG A 275 10.10 -4.49 18.14
N GLY A 276 10.56 -4.94 16.97
CA GLY A 276 11.08 -6.30 16.81
C GLY A 276 12.23 -6.57 17.79
N ARG A 277 12.22 -7.75 18.41
CA ARG A 277 13.27 -8.25 19.31
C ARG A 277 13.61 -9.69 18.95
#